data_AF-A0A659QUC2-F1
#
_entry.id   AF-A0A659QUC2-F1
#
_cell.length_a   1.000
_cell.length_b   1.000
_cell.length_c   1.000
_cell.angle_alpha   90.00
_cell.angle_beta   90.00
_cell.angle_gamma   90.00
#
_symmetry.space_group_name_H-M   'P 1'
#
loop_
_entity.id
_entity.type
_entity.pdbx_description
1 polymer ?
#
loop_
_entity_poly.entity_id
_entity_poly.type
_entity_poly.pdbx_seq_one_letter_code
_entity_poly.pdbx_strand_id
1 'polypeptide(L)'
;MRDNHTQISHIAEDLSMNTSPWNKDRIIGQKRPLQISHIWGIRIRLELEGKTRDLALFNMVLDSKLRGCDLVKLKVSDVAYGSSV
;
A
#
# COMPACT_ATOMS: atom_id res chain seq x y z
N MET A 1 -10.56 -8.33 -50.44
CA MET A 1 -9.84 -9.05 -49.39
C MET A 1 -9.73 -8.08 -48.23
N ARG A 2 -10.41 -8.36 -47.12
CA ARG A 2 -10.54 -7.45 -45.97
C ARG A 2 -9.49 -7.91 -44.95
N ASP A 3 -8.57 -7.03 -44.63
CA ASP A 3 -7.30 -7.40 -44.01
C ASP A 3 -7.52 -7.82 -42.56
N ASN A 4 -7.18 -9.08 -42.25
CA ASN A 4 -7.34 -9.67 -40.91
C ASN A 4 -6.48 -8.98 -39.84
N HIS A 5 -5.56 -8.11 -40.27
CA HIS A 5 -4.64 -7.35 -39.42
C HIS A 5 -5.37 -6.29 -38.57
N THR A 6 -6.46 -5.73 -39.09
CA THR A 6 -7.24 -4.67 -38.41
C THR A 6 -8.21 -5.24 -37.37
N GLN A 7 -8.54 -6.53 -37.45
CA GLN A 7 -9.43 -7.17 -36.49
C GLN A 7 -8.68 -7.63 -35.23
N ILE A 8 -7.42 -8.03 -35.37
CA ILE A 8 -6.57 -8.43 -34.22
C ILE A 8 -6.24 -7.23 -33.32
N SER A 9 -6.06 -6.03 -33.87
CA SER A 9 -5.79 -4.83 -33.07
C SER A 9 -6.97 -4.44 -32.15
N HIS A 10 -8.20 -4.60 -32.64
CA HIS A 10 -9.40 -4.37 -31.81
C HIS A 10 -9.59 -5.44 -30.73
N ILE A 11 -9.19 -6.70 -31.00
CA ILE A 11 -9.28 -7.80 -30.02
C ILE A 11 -8.17 -7.69 -28.96
N ALA A 12 -7.01 -7.12 -29.31
CA ALA A 12 -5.90 -6.91 -28.38
C ALA A 12 -6.15 -5.77 -27.38
N GLU A 13 -6.93 -4.75 -27.73
CA GLU A 13 -7.33 -3.69 -26.79
C GLU A 13 -8.32 -4.18 -25.73
N ASP A 14 -9.17 -5.15 -26.07
CA ASP A 14 -10.24 -5.64 -25.19
C ASP A 14 -9.77 -6.70 -24.15
N LEU A 15 -8.57 -7.28 -24.36
CA LEU A 15 -7.93 -8.20 -23.40
C LEU A 15 -6.97 -7.51 -22.42
N SER A 16 -6.82 -6.19 -22.53
CA SER A 16 -6.21 -5.38 -21.47
C SER A 16 -7.16 -5.36 -20.27
N MET A 17 -7.03 -6.37 -19.40
CA MET A 17 -7.55 -6.35 -18.03
C MET A 17 -7.53 -4.93 -17.51
N ASN A 18 -8.70 -4.39 -17.21
CA ASN A 18 -8.94 -3.01 -16.83
C ASN A 18 -8.07 -2.61 -15.62
N THR A 19 -6.81 -2.23 -15.88
CA THR A 19 -5.82 -1.77 -14.91
C THR A 19 -5.92 -0.27 -14.67
N SER A 20 -6.95 0.37 -15.23
CA SER A 20 -7.24 1.76 -14.94
C SER A 20 -7.43 1.90 -13.43
N PRO A 21 -6.65 2.77 -12.77
CA PRO A 21 -6.76 2.92 -11.33
C PRO A 21 -8.16 3.41 -10.98
N TRP A 22 -8.67 3.01 -9.81
CA TRP A 22 -10.04 3.31 -9.35
C TRP A 22 -10.40 4.80 -9.32
N ASN A 23 -9.40 5.67 -9.44
CA ASN A 23 -9.48 7.12 -9.40
C ASN A 23 -9.10 7.80 -10.72
N LYS A 24 -8.98 7.06 -11.83
CA LYS A 24 -8.69 7.65 -13.14
C LYS A 24 -9.68 8.78 -13.44
N ASP A 25 -9.16 9.92 -13.90
CA ASP A 25 -9.91 11.13 -14.24
C ASP A 25 -10.66 11.81 -13.07
N ARG A 26 -10.41 11.39 -11.82
CA ARG A 26 -11.00 11.98 -10.61
C ARG A 26 -9.95 12.70 -9.76
N ILE A 27 -10.13 14.00 -9.55
CA ILE A 27 -9.35 14.75 -8.57
C ILE A 27 -9.78 14.28 -7.17
N ILE A 28 -8.93 13.51 -6.50
CA ILE A 28 -9.13 13.14 -5.11
C ILE A 28 -8.45 14.20 -4.24
N GLY A 29 -9.26 14.91 -3.46
CA GLY A 29 -8.75 15.84 -2.45
C GLY A 29 -7.97 15.13 -1.34
N GLN A 30 -7.45 15.91 -0.40
CA GLN A 30 -6.72 15.36 0.74
C GLN A 30 -7.60 14.36 1.52
N LYS A 31 -7.11 13.13 1.71
CA LYS A 31 -7.75 12.17 2.62
C LYS A 31 -7.68 12.72 4.04
N ARG A 32 -8.79 12.60 4.77
CA ARG A 32 -8.84 13.00 6.19
C ARG A 32 -7.83 12.18 6.99
N PRO A 33 -7.13 12.80 7.97
CA PRO A 33 -6.25 12.07 8.86
C PRO A 33 -7.05 11.05 9.70
N LEU A 34 -6.35 10.02 10.17
CA LEU A 34 -6.93 9.03 11.07
C LEU A 34 -7.32 9.70 12.40
N GLN A 35 -8.46 9.30 12.95
CA GLN A 35 -8.89 9.67 14.30
C GLN A 35 -8.16 8.79 15.32
N ILE A 36 -7.99 9.29 16.56
CA ILE A 36 -7.35 8.53 17.65
C ILE A 36 -8.06 7.18 17.87
N SER A 37 -9.40 7.15 17.79
CA SER A 37 -10.19 5.93 17.92
C SER A 37 -9.88 4.89 16.83
N HIS A 38 -9.62 5.34 15.59
CA HIS A 38 -9.23 4.44 14.50
C HIS A 38 -7.83 3.85 14.74
N ILE A 39 -6.90 4.65 15.25
CA ILE A 39 -5.54 4.18 15.59
C ILE A 39 -5.62 3.08 16.63
N TRP A 40 -6.39 3.32 17.71
CA TRP A 40 -6.56 2.35 18.78
C TRP A 40 -7.24 1.07 18.29
N GLY A 41 -8.29 1.20 17.48
CA GLY A 41 -9.00 0.05 16.90
C GLY A 41 -8.12 -0.80 15.99
N ILE A 42 -7.24 -0.18 15.19
CA ILE A 42 -6.28 -0.92 14.35
C ILE A 42 -5.25 -1.63 15.22
N ARG A 43 -4.66 -0.93 16.21
CA ARG A 43 -3.66 -1.51 17.11
C ARG A 43 -4.19 -2.76 17.80
N ILE A 44 -5.38 -2.71 18.39
CA ILE A 44 -5.97 -3.85 19.11
C ILE A 44 -6.22 -5.03 18.18
N ARG A 45 -6.73 -4.80 16.98
CA ARG A 45 -6.96 -5.91 16.03
C ARG A 45 -5.65 -6.62 15.69
N LEU A 46 -4.57 -5.87 15.48
CA LEU A 46 -3.25 -6.44 15.19
C LEU A 46 -2.68 -7.20 16.40
N GLU A 47 -2.90 -6.70 17.62
CA GLU A 47 -2.52 -7.38 18.87
C GLU A 47 -3.28 -8.69 19.06
N LEU A 48 -4.61 -8.67 18.91
CA LEU A 48 -5.47 -9.85 19.07
C LEU A 48 -5.18 -10.93 18.01
N GLU A 49 -4.83 -10.53 16.79
CA GLU A 49 -4.44 -11.46 15.72
C GLU A 49 -2.99 -11.95 15.83
N GLY A 50 -2.20 -11.46 16.80
CA GLY A 50 -0.79 -11.83 16.96
C GLY A 50 0.10 -11.39 15.78
N LYS A 51 -0.29 -10.35 15.04
CA LYS A 51 0.45 -9.85 13.87
C LYS A 51 1.60 -8.92 14.28
N THR A 52 2.61 -9.49 14.92
CA THR A 52 3.74 -8.74 15.52
C THR A 52 4.45 -7.81 14.54
N ARG A 53 4.71 -8.25 13.30
CA ARG A 53 5.37 -7.43 12.27
C ARG A 53 4.52 -6.22 11.89
N ASP A 54 3.24 -6.45 11.60
CA ASP A 54 2.34 -5.40 11.13
C ASP A 54 2.05 -4.40 12.26
N LEU A 55 1.94 -4.88 13.49
CA LEU A 55 1.84 -4.04 14.69
C LEU A 55 3.07 -3.14 14.87
N ALA A 56 4.28 -3.71 14.72
CA ALA A 56 5.52 -2.94 14.82
C ALA A 56 5.62 -1.87 13.72
N LEU A 57 5.30 -2.23 12.47
CA LEU A 57 5.29 -1.28 11.34
C LEU A 57 4.22 -0.19 11.51
N PHE A 58 3.03 -0.55 12.02
CA PHE A 58 1.97 0.40 12.31
C PHE A 58 2.35 1.41 13.39
N ASN A 59 2.98 0.96 14.47
CA ASN A 59 3.48 1.86 15.50
C ASN A 59 4.60 2.75 14.94
N MET A 60 5.56 2.15 14.25
CA MET A 60 6.70 2.87 13.68
C MET A 60 6.30 3.96 12.69
N VAL A 61 5.30 3.72 11.82
CA VAL A 61 4.86 4.74 10.85
C VAL A 61 4.16 5.92 11.51
N LEU A 62 3.48 5.71 12.64
CA LEU A 62 2.84 6.78 13.40
C LEU A 62 3.89 7.67 14.08
N ASP A 63 4.94 7.06 14.61
CA ASP A 63 6.01 7.79 15.31
C ASP A 63 6.93 8.54 14.35
N SER A 64 7.27 7.92 13.21
CA SER A 64 8.27 8.45 12.26
C SER A 64 7.67 9.21 11.07
N LYS A 65 6.37 9.05 10.80
CA LYS A 65 5.67 9.64 9.64
C LYS A 65 6.27 9.24 8.28
N LEU A 66 6.89 8.06 8.18
CA LEU A 66 7.43 7.56 6.93
C LEU A 66 6.35 7.27 5.88
N ARG A 67 6.71 7.34 4.60
CA ARG A 67 5.84 6.83 3.52
C ARG A 67 5.83 5.31 3.58
N GLY A 68 4.73 4.70 3.16
CA GLY A 68 4.59 3.23 3.18
C GLY A 68 5.72 2.51 2.44
N CYS A 69 6.17 3.04 1.30
CA CYS A 69 7.28 2.43 0.55
C CYS A 69 8.65 2.55 1.23
N ASP A 70 8.86 3.57 2.05
CA ASP A 70 10.11 3.77 2.80
C ASP A 70 10.09 2.92 4.06
N LEU A 71 8.94 2.86 4.74
CA LEU A 71 8.70 2.03 5.91
C LEU A 71 8.99 0.55 5.64
N VAL A 72 8.47 -0.01 4.55
CA VAL A 72 8.67 -1.44 4.22
C VAL A 72 10.09 -1.78 3.75
N LYS A 73 10.92 -0.77 3.46
CA LYS A 73 12.32 -0.94 3.06
C LYS A 73 13.30 -0.85 4.24
N LEU A 74 12.83 -0.50 5.43
CA LEU A 74 13.67 -0.40 6.62
C LEU A 74 14.36 -1.73 6.93
N LYS A 75 15.63 -1.64 7.33
CA LYS A 75 16.44 -2.76 7.81
C LYS A 75 16.57 -2.67 9.33
N VAL A 76 16.92 -3.80 9.96
CA VAL A 76 17.19 -3.86 11.41
C VAL A 76 18.28 -2.87 11.81
N SER A 77 19.30 -2.68 10.97
CA SER A 77 20.38 -1.71 11.19
C SER A 77 19.91 -0.25 11.24
N ASP A 78 18.76 0.06 10.64
CA ASP A 78 18.23 1.42 10.58
C ASP A 78 17.49 1.80 11.88
N VAL A 79 17.09 0.81 12.67
CA VAL A 79 16.21 0.96 13.84
C VAL A 79 16.80 0.41 15.14
N ALA A 80 17.87 -0.38 15.06
CA ALA A 80 18.58 -0.93 16.20
C ALA A 80 20.07 -0.63 16.10
N TYR A 81 20.62 0.00 17.14
CA TYR A 81 22.05 0.11 17.31
C TYR A 81 22.58 -1.18 17.94
N GLY A 82 23.62 -1.77 17.36
CA GLY A 82 24.12 -3.09 17.71
C GLY A 82 24.44 -3.24 19.20
N SER A 83 23.67 -4.09 19.87
CA SER A 83 24.23 -4.98 20.89
C SER A 83 24.47 -6.29 20.17
N SER A 84 25.73 -6.73 20.10
CA SER A 84 26.06 -8.08 19.66
C SER A 84 25.20 -9.06 20.46
N VAL A 85 24.40 -9.87 19.78
CA VAL A 85 23.82 -11.10 20.35
C VAL A 85 24.62 -12.29 19.84
#